data_AF-A0A9C8T162-F1
#
_entry.id   AF-A0A9C8T162-F1
#
_cell.length_a   1.000
_cell.length_b   1.000
_cell.length_c   1.000
_cell.angle_alpha   90.00
_cell.angle_beta   90.00
_cell.angle_gamma   90.00
#
_symmetry.space_group_name_H-M   'P 1'
#
loop_
_entity.id
_entity.type
_entity.pdbx_description
1 polymer ?
#
loop_
_entity_poly.entity_id
_entity_poly.type
_entity_poly.pdbx_seq_one_letter_code
_entity_poly.pdbx_strand_id
1 'polypeptide(L)'
;MMYTIGQVIPFVRRTGNRKSRTPWPGGYLARIIAGDRSGPGTRPGRRLRGRPGGGTSLSRSPMQQKWYLEGSLGHGRSWLTAIEPLPFVIGRSDRCHLRLSSREISRMHAEIHQHDSGLLIRDLESTNGTFLNGKRLQGEGTLADGDILHFGSVEFRVRSHRPPPPVREFNKEDLDKTGLWQQPLLSHQFERSEKEFRDMLRLGEVSVVFQPIVNLASGTVHAYEALGRTGFPGLPPDPGGLFRIAEHLGLEIELSELFLSRAVDLGKKLSADRLFLNLHPAQMDLERLLPLVEKLASSQPAQTLVIEINEKAVTRIPAMKQLRERLGRLGMELAYDDFGAGRTRLLELMEVPPDYLKFDMALIQDIHHQPEQFHQTMELLVRMAANLKIHTLAEGIETGEEADICRGLGFELGQGFLYGRPIEVQA
;
A
#
# COMPACT_ATOMS: atom_id res chain seq x y z
N MET A 1 20.56 3.69 -0.78
CA MET A 1 21.00 2.81 -1.88
C MET A 1 19.77 2.53 -2.74
N MET A 2 19.73 3.13 -3.93
CA MET A 2 18.58 3.22 -4.84
C MET A 2 18.29 1.90 -5.56
N TYR A 3 17.03 1.67 -5.95
CA TYR A 3 16.70 0.83 -7.11
C TYR A 3 15.54 1.44 -7.90
N THR A 4 15.87 2.04 -9.03
CA THR A 4 14.93 2.45 -10.09
C THR A 4 15.08 1.44 -11.24
N ILE A 5 14.05 0.65 -11.52
CA ILE A 5 14.02 -0.25 -12.69
C ILE A 5 13.43 0.52 -13.87
N GLY A 6 14.30 1.13 -14.68
CA GLY A 6 13.95 1.70 -15.98
C GLY A 6 14.18 0.67 -17.09
N GLN A 7 13.11 0.06 -17.62
CA GLN A 7 13.17 -0.71 -18.86
C GLN A 7 12.92 0.23 -20.05
N VAL A 8 13.97 0.44 -20.83
CA VAL A 8 13.97 1.15 -22.12
C VAL A 8 13.39 0.20 -23.18
N ILE A 9 12.26 0.56 -23.79
CA ILE A 9 11.78 -0.08 -25.02
C ILE A 9 11.99 0.89 -26.20
N PRO A 10 12.78 0.50 -27.23
CA PRO A 10 13.04 1.36 -28.37
C PRO A 10 11.84 1.44 -29.33
N PHE A 11 11.58 2.68 -29.75
CA PHE A 11 10.53 3.11 -30.67
C PHE A 11 10.83 2.65 -32.11
N VAL A 12 10.04 1.73 -32.65
CA VAL A 12 10.07 1.38 -34.08
C VAL A 12 8.94 2.11 -34.81
N ARG A 13 9.33 3.07 -35.66
CA ARG A 13 8.45 3.73 -36.65
C ARG A 13 7.86 2.68 -37.62
N ARG A 14 6.54 2.67 -37.79
CA ARG A 14 5.91 2.21 -39.05
C ARG A 14 4.83 3.17 -39.52
N THR A 15 5.07 3.68 -40.71
CA THR A 15 4.21 4.49 -41.55
C THR A 15 3.11 3.64 -42.21
N GLY A 16 1.90 4.19 -42.32
CA GLY A 16 1.10 4.11 -43.56
C GLY A 16 -0.01 3.06 -43.68
N ASN A 17 -1.24 3.58 -43.72
CA ASN A 17 -2.26 3.39 -44.78
C ASN A 17 -3.52 2.51 -44.51
N ARG A 18 -4.65 3.23 -44.35
CA ARG A 18 -6.02 3.10 -44.91
C ARG A 18 -6.77 1.75 -45.09
N LYS A 19 -8.06 1.85 -44.70
CA LYS A 19 -9.32 1.23 -45.21
C LYS A 19 -9.70 -0.17 -44.69
N SER A 20 -10.82 -0.27 -43.96
CA SER A 20 -12.15 -0.71 -44.48
C SER A 20 -13.20 -0.94 -43.37
N ARG A 21 -14.47 -0.77 -43.75
CA ARG A 21 -15.73 -0.75 -42.96
C ARG A 21 -16.23 -2.14 -42.49
N THR A 22 -17.25 -2.09 -41.61
CA THR A 22 -18.50 -2.92 -41.50
C THR A 22 -18.68 -3.67 -40.16
N PRO A 23 -19.91 -4.08 -39.76
CA PRO A 23 -20.63 -3.45 -38.63
C PRO A 23 -21.05 -4.46 -37.54
N TRP A 24 -21.53 -3.96 -36.41
CA TRP A 24 -22.09 -4.77 -35.33
C TRP A 24 -23.56 -5.16 -35.61
N PRO A 25 -23.96 -6.43 -35.43
CA PRO A 25 -25.37 -6.80 -35.37
C PRO A 25 -25.88 -6.74 -33.92
N GLY A 26 -27.06 -6.16 -33.74
CA GLY A 26 -27.83 -6.25 -32.52
C GLY A 26 -28.87 -7.38 -32.55
N GLY A 27 -29.47 -7.61 -31.40
CA GLY A 27 -30.84 -8.11 -31.25
C GLY A 27 -30.96 -9.57 -30.80
N TYR A 28 -31.62 -9.74 -29.64
CA TYR A 28 -32.69 -10.70 -29.28
C TYR A 28 -32.76 -10.73 -27.73
N LEU A 29 -33.87 -10.83 -26.99
CA LEU A 29 -35.29 -10.44 -27.01
C LEU A 29 -35.90 -11.06 -25.73
N ALA A 30 -37.11 -10.63 -25.35
CA ALA A 30 -38.02 -11.12 -24.28
C ALA A 30 -37.70 -10.64 -22.85
N ARG A 31 -38.44 -9.75 -22.18
CA ARG A 31 -39.86 -9.35 -22.14
C ARG A 31 -40.80 -10.47 -21.66
N ILE A 32 -41.42 -10.28 -20.49
CA ILE A 32 -42.86 -10.40 -20.14
C ILE A 32 -43.01 -10.07 -18.62
N ILE A 33 -43.60 -8.91 -18.25
CA ILE A 33 -44.97 -8.66 -17.72
C ILE A 33 -45.16 -9.21 -16.29
N ALA A 34 -45.87 -8.63 -15.32
CA ALA A 34 -46.40 -7.32 -14.92
C ALA A 34 -47.27 -7.62 -13.66
N GLY A 35 -47.72 -6.58 -12.93
CA GLY A 35 -48.82 -6.69 -11.95
C GLY A 35 -48.34 -6.49 -10.51
N ASP A 36 -48.24 -5.27 -9.98
CA ASP A 36 -49.29 -4.29 -9.62
C ASP A 36 -49.83 -4.46 -8.18
N ARG A 37 -50.14 -3.30 -7.63
CA ARG A 37 -50.28 -2.85 -6.24
C ARG A 37 -51.34 -3.55 -5.41
N SER A 38 -51.16 -3.54 -4.07
CA SER A 38 -52.08 -2.94 -3.06
C SER A 38 -51.81 -3.47 -1.64
N GLY A 39 -51.76 -2.59 -0.62
CA GLY A 39 -51.91 -2.96 0.80
C GLY A 39 -53.38 -2.82 1.24
N PRO A 40 -53.70 -2.58 2.53
CA PRO A 40 -53.11 -3.03 3.80
C PRO A 40 -54.17 -3.78 4.68
N GLY A 41 -53.79 -4.45 5.78
CA GLY A 41 -54.80 -4.94 6.72
C GLY A 41 -54.36 -5.86 7.87
N THR A 42 -54.61 -5.37 9.09
CA THR A 42 -55.09 -6.08 10.30
C THR A 42 -54.19 -7.08 11.06
N ARG A 43 -53.80 -6.66 12.29
CA ARG A 43 -53.58 -7.54 13.46
C ARG A 43 -54.93 -8.00 14.03
N PRO A 44 -54.97 -9.15 14.74
CA PRO A 44 -55.06 -9.07 16.20
C PRO A 44 -54.21 -10.14 16.95
N GLY A 45 -54.02 -9.93 18.26
CA GLY A 45 -53.07 -10.68 19.09
C GLY A 45 -53.65 -11.70 20.09
N ARG A 46 -52.75 -12.11 21.01
CA ARG A 46 -52.86 -13.05 22.18
C ARG A 46 -52.83 -14.54 21.79
N ARG A 47 -52.03 -15.41 22.41
CA ARG A 47 -51.86 -15.68 23.85
C ARG A 47 -50.51 -16.37 24.18
N LEU A 48 -49.97 -16.06 25.36
CA LEU A 48 -48.95 -16.82 26.08
C LEU A 48 -49.54 -18.10 26.69
N ARG A 49 -48.91 -19.27 26.49
CA ARG A 49 -48.97 -20.44 27.38
C ARG A 49 -47.68 -21.27 27.30
N GLY A 50 -47.02 -21.39 28.47
CA GLY A 50 -46.38 -22.59 29.05
C GLY A 50 -45.46 -23.49 28.21
N ARG A 51 -44.19 -23.57 28.64
CA ARG A 51 -43.22 -24.66 28.39
C ARG A 51 -43.71 -26.01 28.95
N PRO A 52 -43.18 -27.16 28.46
CA PRO A 52 -41.96 -27.77 29.01
C PRO A 52 -40.96 -28.11 27.89
N GLY A 53 -39.64 -27.99 28.06
CA GLY A 53 -38.85 -28.87 28.90
C GLY A 53 -38.36 -30.07 28.06
N GLY A 54 -37.28 -29.89 27.31
CA GLY A 54 -36.68 -30.90 26.43
C GLY A 54 -35.32 -30.44 25.92
N GLY A 55 -34.37 -30.31 26.84
CA GLY A 55 -32.99 -30.00 26.51
C GLY A 55 -32.30 -31.22 25.92
N THR A 56 -32.27 -31.33 24.59
CA THR A 56 -31.20 -32.05 23.91
C THR A 56 -30.02 -31.09 23.78
N SER A 57 -29.09 -31.19 24.73
CA SER A 57 -27.73 -30.70 24.61
C SER A 57 -27.12 -31.36 23.35
N LEU A 58 -27.24 -30.68 22.21
CA LEU A 58 -26.32 -30.90 21.10
C LEU A 58 -24.97 -30.44 21.63
N SER A 59 -24.17 -31.40 22.10
CA SER A 59 -22.74 -31.19 22.31
C SER A 59 -22.18 -30.70 20.99
N ARG A 60 -22.01 -29.38 20.85
CA ARG A 60 -21.18 -28.82 19.79
C ARG A 60 -19.78 -29.34 20.06
N SER A 61 -19.39 -30.39 19.34
CA SER A 61 -17.98 -30.78 19.24
C SER A 61 -17.19 -29.50 18.96
N PRO A 62 -16.13 -29.18 19.73
CA PRO A 62 -15.36 -27.98 19.49
C PRO A 62 -14.93 -27.98 18.02
N MET A 63 -15.31 -26.95 17.26
CA MET A 63 -15.01 -26.87 15.83
C MET A 63 -13.51 -27.07 15.65
N GLN A 64 -13.13 -28.19 15.05
CA GLN A 64 -11.74 -28.61 14.92
C GLN A 64 -11.03 -27.62 14.01
N GLN A 65 -9.87 -27.12 14.46
CA GLN A 65 -9.03 -26.23 13.66
C GLN A 65 -8.60 -26.99 12.39
N LYS A 66 -8.93 -26.45 11.22
CA LYS A 66 -8.52 -27.01 9.94
C LYS A 66 -7.36 -26.21 9.36
N TRP A 67 -6.41 -26.94 8.78
CA TRP A 67 -5.19 -26.40 8.19
C TRP A 67 -5.24 -26.47 6.67
N TYR A 68 -4.71 -25.44 6.02
CA TYR A 68 -4.70 -25.28 4.58
C TYR A 68 -3.35 -24.78 4.10
N LEU A 69 -2.98 -25.16 2.88
CA LEU A 69 -1.94 -24.50 2.09
C LEU A 69 -2.63 -23.55 1.11
N GLU A 70 -2.30 -22.27 1.22
CA GLU A 70 -2.70 -21.22 0.28
C GLU A 70 -1.61 -21.05 -0.78
N GLY A 71 -1.92 -21.29 -2.05
CA GLY A 71 -1.05 -20.98 -3.18
C GLY A 71 -1.51 -19.72 -3.91
N SER A 72 -0.57 -18.94 -4.45
CA SER A 72 -0.89 -17.76 -5.26
C SER A 72 -0.98 -18.10 -6.75
N LEU A 73 -2.02 -17.58 -7.42
CA LEU A 73 -2.22 -17.66 -8.88
C LEU A 73 -1.82 -16.36 -9.58
N GLY A 74 -1.25 -15.38 -8.86
CA GLY A 74 -1.01 -14.03 -9.35
C GLY A 74 -2.27 -13.14 -9.36
N HIS A 75 -2.08 -11.82 -9.52
CA HIS A 75 -3.16 -10.80 -9.54
C HIS A 75 -4.12 -10.86 -8.34
N GLY A 76 -3.60 -11.12 -7.13
CA GLY A 76 -4.38 -11.15 -5.89
C GLY A 76 -5.33 -12.35 -5.76
N ARG A 77 -5.21 -13.37 -6.62
CA ARG A 77 -5.99 -14.61 -6.50
C ARG A 77 -5.17 -15.67 -5.80
N SER A 78 -5.74 -16.28 -4.77
CA SER A 78 -5.19 -17.46 -4.11
C SER A 78 -6.15 -18.64 -4.19
N TRP A 79 -5.62 -19.83 -4.00
CA TRP A 79 -6.39 -21.07 -3.87
C TRP A 79 -5.95 -21.79 -2.60
N LEU A 80 -6.88 -22.54 -1.99
CA LEU A 80 -6.63 -23.27 -0.75
C LEU A 80 -6.69 -24.77 -1.00
N THR A 81 -5.73 -25.50 -0.44
CA THR A 81 -5.76 -26.97 -0.32
C THR A 81 -5.79 -27.33 1.14
N ALA A 82 -6.76 -28.15 1.57
CA ALA A 82 -6.77 -28.68 2.91
C ALA A 82 -5.59 -29.64 3.13
N ILE A 83 -4.92 -29.52 4.28
CA ILE A 83 -3.82 -30.41 4.68
C ILE A 83 -4.42 -31.67 5.32
N GLU A 84 -5.10 -32.47 4.50
CA GLU A 84 -5.71 -33.74 4.89
C GLU A 84 -5.74 -34.72 3.69
N PRO A 85 -5.55 -36.04 3.92
CA PRO A 85 -5.24 -36.69 5.20
C PRO A 85 -3.79 -36.46 5.65
N LEU A 86 -3.52 -36.70 6.94
CA LEU A 86 -2.17 -36.72 7.50
C LEU A 86 -1.65 -38.18 7.60
N PRO A 87 -0.38 -38.46 7.24
CA PRO A 87 0.60 -37.52 6.72
C PRO A 87 0.27 -37.02 5.31
N PHE A 88 0.36 -35.70 5.13
CA PHE A 88 0.06 -35.00 3.88
C PHE A 88 1.34 -34.82 3.08
N VAL A 89 1.48 -35.62 2.04
CA VAL A 89 2.68 -35.67 1.21
C VAL A 89 2.61 -34.73 0.02
N ILE A 90 3.69 -33.99 -0.21
CA ILE A 90 3.87 -33.00 -1.27
C ILE A 90 5.00 -33.47 -2.20
N GLY A 91 4.80 -33.37 -3.51
CA GLY A 91 5.83 -33.73 -4.48
C GLY A 91 5.35 -33.72 -5.92
N ARG A 92 6.22 -34.13 -6.84
CA ARG A 92 5.94 -34.16 -8.29
C ARG A 92 5.19 -35.42 -8.74
N SER A 93 5.17 -36.48 -7.93
CA SER A 93 4.46 -37.72 -8.26
C SER A 93 2.95 -37.54 -8.16
N ASP A 94 2.23 -38.25 -9.01
CA ASP A 94 0.80 -38.53 -8.90
C ASP A 94 0.35 -39.18 -7.59
N ARG A 95 1.29 -39.82 -6.86
CA ARG A 95 1.08 -40.41 -5.53
C ARG A 95 1.03 -39.38 -4.39
N CYS A 96 1.38 -38.12 -4.65
CA CYS A 96 1.35 -37.06 -3.64
C CYS A 96 -0.07 -36.49 -3.49
N HIS A 97 -0.40 -36.05 -2.28
CA HIS A 97 -1.67 -35.39 -1.98
C HIS A 97 -1.72 -34.00 -2.63
N LEU A 98 -0.62 -33.25 -2.53
CA LEU A 98 -0.37 -32.06 -3.32
C LEU A 98 0.67 -32.36 -4.40
N ARG A 99 0.18 -32.49 -5.64
CA ARG A 99 1.03 -32.69 -6.81
C ARG A 99 1.46 -31.36 -7.39
N LEU A 100 2.77 -31.15 -7.50
CA LEU A 100 3.36 -29.95 -8.09
C LEU A 100 4.15 -30.33 -9.34
N SER A 101 3.78 -29.80 -10.50
CA SER A 101 4.32 -30.24 -11.81
C SER A 101 5.73 -29.73 -12.12
N SER A 102 6.30 -28.85 -11.28
CA SER A 102 7.63 -28.26 -11.49
C SER A 102 8.76 -29.31 -11.47
N ARG A 103 9.74 -29.14 -12.35
CA ARG A 103 10.93 -30.03 -12.41
C ARG A 103 11.86 -29.88 -11.21
N GLU A 104 11.78 -28.76 -10.51
CA GLU A 104 12.56 -28.46 -9.30
C GLU A 104 12.07 -29.24 -8.07
N ILE A 105 10.91 -29.92 -8.20
CA ILE A 105 10.28 -30.64 -7.12
C ILE A 105 10.56 -32.14 -7.28
N SER A 106 11.00 -32.75 -6.18
CA SER A 106 11.28 -34.19 -6.09
C SER A 106 9.98 -34.99 -6.16
N ARG A 107 10.06 -36.27 -6.57
CA ARG A 107 8.85 -37.12 -6.71
C ARG A 107 8.05 -37.17 -5.42
N MET A 108 8.75 -37.35 -4.30
CA MET A 108 8.29 -37.14 -2.93
C MET A 108 9.24 -36.08 -2.38
N HIS A 109 8.74 -34.92 -1.95
CA HIS A 109 9.59 -33.77 -1.64
C HIS A 109 9.52 -33.41 -0.15
N ALA A 110 8.31 -33.31 0.39
CA ALA A 110 8.10 -33.01 1.79
C ALA A 110 6.86 -33.74 2.31
N GLU A 111 6.79 -33.88 3.62
CA GLU A 111 5.65 -34.46 4.32
C GLU A 111 5.26 -33.59 5.51
N ILE A 112 3.97 -33.25 5.58
CA ILE A 112 3.37 -32.61 6.74
C ILE A 112 2.67 -33.66 7.57
N HIS A 113 2.95 -33.72 8.86
CA HIS A 113 2.37 -34.72 9.76
C HIS A 113 1.92 -34.08 11.08
N GLN A 114 1.01 -34.76 11.78
CA GLN A 114 0.51 -34.34 13.08
C GLN A 114 1.58 -34.56 14.15
N HIS A 115 1.83 -33.53 14.97
CA HIS A 115 2.59 -33.67 16.23
C HIS A 115 1.85 -32.88 17.31
N ASP A 116 1.44 -33.56 18.38
CA ASP A 116 0.57 -33.02 19.43
C ASP A 116 -0.68 -32.32 18.84
N SER A 117 -0.91 -31.05 19.20
CA SER A 117 -2.00 -30.21 18.71
C SER A 117 -1.67 -29.41 17.45
N GLY A 118 -0.48 -29.59 16.87
CA GLY A 118 0.02 -28.82 15.72
C GLY A 118 0.43 -29.70 14.53
N LEU A 119 1.05 -29.06 13.54
CA LEU A 119 1.63 -29.71 12.37
C LEU A 119 3.14 -29.50 12.33
N LEU A 120 3.87 -30.54 11.94
CA LEU A 120 5.29 -30.46 11.58
C LEU A 120 5.44 -30.74 10.09
N ILE A 121 6.44 -30.14 9.47
CA ILE A 121 6.90 -30.47 8.13
C ILE A 121 8.30 -31.06 8.19
N ARG A 122 8.56 -32.06 7.36
CA ARG A 122 9.90 -32.59 7.13
C ARG A 122 10.22 -32.69 5.65
N ASP A 123 11.48 -32.45 5.32
CA ASP A 123 12.01 -32.68 3.98
C ASP A 123 12.27 -34.18 3.77
N LEU A 124 11.81 -34.74 2.64
CA LEU A 124 11.99 -36.16 2.29
C LEU A 124 13.25 -36.34 1.42
N GLU A 125 14.38 -35.79 1.89
CA GLU A 125 15.67 -35.80 1.18
C GLU A 125 15.55 -35.23 -0.24
N SER A 126 14.86 -34.10 -0.36
CA SER A 126 14.58 -33.49 -1.64
C SER A 126 15.83 -32.85 -2.25
N THR A 127 15.89 -32.83 -3.59
CA THR A 127 17.09 -32.37 -4.32
C THR A 127 17.38 -30.89 -4.06
N ASN A 128 16.34 -30.06 -4.01
CA ASN A 128 16.47 -28.61 -3.82
C ASN A 128 16.19 -28.15 -2.38
N GLY A 129 15.77 -29.07 -1.51
CA GLY A 129 15.40 -28.77 -0.13
C GLY A 129 14.04 -28.09 0.03
N THR A 130 13.46 -28.32 1.19
CA THR A 130 12.28 -27.61 1.71
C THR A 130 12.73 -26.44 2.57
N PHE A 131 12.08 -25.29 2.39
CA PHE A 131 12.34 -24.09 3.19
C PHE A 131 11.09 -23.67 3.94
N LEU A 132 11.28 -23.30 5.21
CA LEU A 132 10.26 -22.70 6.07
C LEU A 132 10.71 -21.28 6.42
N ASN A 133 9.89 -20.29 6.08
CA ASN A 133 10.17 -18.86 6.27
C ASN A 133 11.55 -18.45 5.71
N GLY A 134 11.92 -19.03 4.56
CA GLY A 134 13.19 -18.78 3.87
C GLY A 134 14.42 -19.50 4.43
N LYS A 135 14.29 -20.24 5.53
CA LYS A 135 15.37 -21.07 6.07
C LYS A 135 15.20 -22.50 5.62
N ARG A 136 16.27 -23.10 5.08
CA ARG A 136 16.27 -24.52 4.71
C ARG A 136 16.08 -25.37 5.96
N LEU A 137 15.17 -26.34 5.93
CA LEU A 137 14.96 -27.26 7.06
C LEU A 137 16.23 -28.09 7.31
N GLN A 138 16.61 -28.22 8.58
CA GLN A 138 17.68 -29.11 9.06
C GLN A 138 17.10 -30.23 9.95
N GLY A 139 15.93 -30.75 9.56
CA GLY A 139 15.12 -31.68 10.35
C GLY A 139 13.63 -31.39 10.15
N GLU A 140 12.86 -31.49 11.23
CA GLU A 140 11.44 -31.13 11.23
C GLU A 140 11.25 -29.66 11.60
N GLY A 141 10.29 -28.99 10.96
CA GLY A 141 9.90 -27.62 11.25
C GLY A 141 8.46 -27.56 11.76
N THR A 142 8.21 -26.81 12.82
CA THR A 142 6.85 -26.57 13.32
C THR A 142 6.12 -25.56 12.44
N LEU A 143 4.88 -25.88 12.06
CA LEU A 143 4.04 -25.01 11.27
C LEU A 143 3.08 -24.20 12.14
N ALA A 144 3.05 -22.90 11.91
CA ALA A 144 2.09 -21.95 12.45
C ALA A 144 1.25 -21.32 11.32
N ASP A 145 0.13 -20.68 11.70
CA ASP A 145 -0.64 -19.86 10.77
C ASP A 145 0.22 -18.68 10.26
N GLY A 146 0.22 -18.48 8.94
CA GLY A 146 1.00 -17.44 8.26
C GLY A 146 2.38 -17.89 7.77
N ASP A 147 2.88 -19.07 8.19
CA ASP A 147 4.18 -19.57 7.76
C ASP A 147 4.26 -19.78 6.24
N ILE A 148 5.43 -19.51 5.68
CA ILE A 148 5.70 -19.64 4.25
C ILE A 148 6.56 -20.86 3.98
N LEU A 149 6.05 -21.77 3.15
CA LEU A 149 6.73 -22.97 2.68
C LEU A 149 7.19 -22.78 1.23
N HIS A 150 8.45 -23.11 0.95
CA HIS A 150 8.96 -23.17 -0.41
C HIS A 150 9.40 -24.58 -0.79
N PHE A 151 9.00 -24.98 -2.00
CA PHE A 151 9.41 -26.22 -2.66
C PHE A 151 9.92 -25.88 -4.07
N GLY A 152 11.24 -25.76 -4.23
CA GLY A 152 11.82 -25.14 -5.43
C GLY A 152 11.31 -23.69 -5.58
N SER A 153 10.84 -23.34 -6.77
CA SER A 153 10.25 -22.03 -7.08
C SER A 153 8.80 -21.83 -6.62
N VAL A 154 8.16 -22.82 -5.99
CA VAL A 154 6.74 -22.75 -5.61
C VAL A 154 6.61 -22.37 -4.13
N GLU A 155 5.74 -21.41 -3.85
CA GLU A 155 5.50 -20.87 -2.51
C GLU A 155 4.06 -21.15 -2.04
N PHE A 156 3.92 -21.53 -0.76
CA PHE A 156 2.64 -21.74 -0.11
C PHE A 156 2.61 -21.03 1.24
N ARG A 157 1.49 -20.42 1.58
CA ARG A 157 1.23 -19.92 2.94
C ARG A 157 0.38 -20.91 3.72
N VAL A 158 0.82 -21.24 4.93
CA VAL A 158 0.07 -22.06 5.87
C VAL A 158 -1.06 -21.22 6.45
N ARG A 159 -2.29 -21.73 6.41
CA ARG A 159 -3.46 -21.07 7.00
C ARG A 159 -4.18 -22.01 7.95
N SER A 160 -4.55 -21.52 9.12
CA SER A 160 -5.40 -22.19 10.10
C SER A 160 -6.69 -21.39 10.24
N HIS A 161 -7.82 -21.97 9.82
CA HIS A 161 -9.10 -21.26 9.80
C HIS A 161 -10.04 -21.74 10.91
N ARG A 162 -10.74 -20.77 11.52
CA ARG A 162 -11.88 -20.97 12.42
C ARG A 162 -12.90 -19.83 12.22
N PRO A 163 -14.10 -20.08 11.65
CA PRO A 163 -14.59 -21.31 11.01
C PRO A 163 -13.89 -21.58 9.65
N PRO A 164 -13.95 -22.81 9.10
CA PRO A 164 -13.38 -23.10 7.79
C PRO A 164 -14.02 -22.21 6.71
N PRO A 165 -13.23 -21.65 5.77
CA PRO A 165 -13.77 -20.87 4.67
C PRO A 165 -14.66 -21.77 3.80
N PRO A 166 -15.65 -21.22 3.07
CA PRO A 166 -16.37 -21.99 2.06
C PRO A 166 -15.34 -22.49 1.03
N VAL A 167 -15.00 -23.77 1.11
CA VAL A 167 -13.99 -24.39 0.26
C VAL A 167 -14.54 -24.36 -1.17
N ARG A 168 -14.07 -23.42 -1.98
CA ARG A 168 -14.09 -23.63 -3.44
C ARG A 168 -12.97 -24.62 -3.71
N GLU A 169 -13.30 -25.90 -3.68
CA GLU A 169 -12.42 -26.95 -4.19
C GLU A 169 -12.14 -26.62 -5.65
N PHE A 170 -10.94 -26.11 -5.94
CA PHE A 170 -10.47 -26.06 -7.31
C PHE A 170 -10.21 -27.51 -7.75
N ASN A 171 -10.82 -27.92 -8.86
CA ASN A 171 -10.68 -29.28 -9.35
C ASN A 171 -9.22 -29.54 -9.71
N LYS A 172 -8.76 -30.78 -9.45
CA LYS A 172 -7.40 -31.27 -9.69
C LYS A 172 -6.89 -31.02 -11.13
N GLU A 173 -7.81 -30.81 -12.07
CA GLU A 173 -7.53 -30.51 -13.49
C GLU A 173 -7.14 -29.04 -13.77
N ASP A 174 -7.48 -28.09 -12.88
CA ASP A 174 -7.11 -26.67 -13.06
C ASP A 174 -5.63 -26.43 -12.75
N LEU A 175 -5.06 -27.19 -11.81
CA LEU A 175 -3.64 -27.19 -11.44
C LEU A 175 -2.72 -27.73 -12.55
N ASP A 176 -3.21 -28.67 -13.36
CA ASP A 176 -2.45 -29.23 -14.50
C ASP A 176 -2.53 -28.33 -15.76
N LYS A 177 -3.49 -27.39 -15.83
CA LYS A 177 -3.71 -26.50 -16.98
C LYS A 177 -3.23 -25.06 -16.79
N THR A 178 -3.01 -24.62 -15.54
CA THR A 178 -2.35 -23.35 -15.27
C THR A 178 -0.85 -23.57 -15.23
N GLY A 179 -0.18 -23.30 -16.36
CA GLY A 179 1.27 -23.31 -16.44
C GLY A 179 1.87 -22.49 -15.30
N LEU A 180 2.46 -23.19 -14.32
CA LEU A 180 3.37 -22.64 -13.32
C LEU A 180 4.52 -22.02 -14.10
N TRP A 181 4.39 -20.72 -14.43
CA TRP A 181 5.40 -19.99 -15.18
C TRP A 181 6.70 -20.00 -14.37
N GLN A 182 7.75 -20.48 -15.01
CA GLN A 182 9.13 -20.28 -14.57
C GLN A 182 9.37 -18.78 -14.40
N GLN A 183 9.54 -18.34 -13.16
CA GLN A 183 10.37 -17.18 -12.88
C GLN A 183 11.59 -17.67 -12.10
N PRO A 184 12.82 -17.42 -12.59
CA PRO A 184 14.01 -17.73 -11.83
C PRO A 184 14.14 -16.74 -10.67
N LEU A 185 14.52 -17.27 -9.50
CA LEU A 185 14.71 -16.63 -8.20
C LEU A 185 13.43 -16.56 -7.35
N LEU A 186 13.54 -17.11 -6.12
CA LEU A 186 12.57 -17.12 -5.02
C LEU A 186 11.47 -16.07 -5.20
N SER A 187 10.30 -16.49 -5.70
CA SER A 187 9.16 -15.61 -5.85
C SER A 187 8.68 -15.17 -4.47
N HIS A 188 8.82 -13.88 -4.13
CA HIS A 188 8.22 -13.26 -2.94
C HIS A 188 6.70 -13.07 -3.16
N GLN A 189 5.95 -14.13 -3.47
CA GLN A 189 4.50 -14.00 -3.71
C GLN A 189 3.74 -13.73 -2.42
N PHE A 190 4.29 -14.16 -1.29
CA PHE A 190 3.84 -13.83 0.05
C PHE A 190 4.87 -12.92 0.72
N GLU A 191 4.45 -11.69 1.03
CA GLU A 191 5.24 -10.78 1.83
C GLU A 191 5.42 -11.39 3.22
N ARG A 192 6.66 -11.77 3.56
CA ARG A 192 7.01 -12.48 4.82
C ARG A 192 6.66 -11.68 6.07
N SER A 193 6.42 -10.39 5.88
CA SER A 193 6.14 -9.41 6.90
C SER A 193 4.63 -9.15 7.09
N GLU A 194 3.74 -9.89 6.40
CA GLU A 194 2.29 -9.62 6.45
C GLU A 194 1.74 -9.67 7.87
N LYS A 195 2.15 -10.66 8.67
CA LYS A 195 1.67 -10.81 10.04
C LYS A 195 2.10 -9.62 10.89
N GLU A 196 3.39 -9.30 10.88
CA GLU A 196 3.97 -8.17 11.60
C GLU A 196 3.34 -6.85 11.16
N PHE A 197 3.08 -6.68 9.87
CA PHE A 197 2.45 -5.48 9.31
C PHE A 197 1.00 -5.33 9.77
N ARG A 198 0.21 -6.41 9.72
CA ARG A 198 -1.18 -6.39 10.21
C ARG A 198 -1.23 -6.18 11.72
N ASP A 199 -0.30 -6.76 12.47
CA ASP A 199 -0.19 -6.53 13.91
C ASP A 199 0.18 -5.08 14.21
N MET A 200 1.16 -4.49 13.51
CA MET A 200 1.52 -3.07 13.63
C MET A 200 0.30 -2.17 13.37
N LEU A 201 -0.45 -2.40 12.29
CA LEU A 201 -1.65 -1.62 11.97
C LEU A 201 -2.72 -1.77 13.05
N ARG A 202 -2.99 -3.00 13.50
CA ARG A 202 -4.00 -3.31 14.52
C ARG A 202 -3.68 -2.69 15.88
N LEU A 203 -2.40 -2.71 16.26
CA LEU A 203 -1.91 -2.14 17.51
C LEU A 203 -1.70 -0.62 17.42
N GLY A 204 -1.68 -0.06 16.20
CA GLY A 204 -1.39 1.35 15.96
C GLY A 204 0.06 1.72 16.26
N GLU A 205 0.99 0.77 16.19
CA GLU A 205 2.41 0.93 16.54
C GLU A 205 3.20 1.57 15.39
N VAL A 206 2.81 2.78 15.02
CA VAL A 206 3.59 3.65 14.15
C VAL A 206 4.16 4.82 14.93
N SER A 207 5.30 5.29 14.47
CA SER A 207 5.95 6.51 14.95
C SER A 207 5.92 7.56 13.85
N VAL A 208 6.05 8.82 14.24
CA VAL A 208 6.17 9.95 13.31
C VAL A 208 7.33 10.80 13.80
N VAL A 209 8.21 11.15 12.88
CA VAL A 209 9.27 12.13 13.08
C VAL A 209 8.93 13.39 12.31
N PHE A 210 9.41 14.53 12.79
CA PHE A 210 9.09 15.83 12.24
C PHE A 210 10.35 16.51 11.72
N GLN A 211 10.36 16.92 10.46
CA GLN A 211 11.49 17.63 9.89
C GLN A 211 11.15 19.13 9.74
N PRO A 212 11.99 20.05 10.26
CA PRO A 212 11.70 21.47 10.18
C PRO A 212 11.82 22.00 8.75
N ILE A 213 10.86 22.82 8.37
CA ILE A 213 10.87 23.67 7.17
C ILE A 213 11.14 25.09 7.65
N VAL A 214 12.17 25.73 7.11
CA VAL A 214 12.61 27.06 7.55
C VAL A 214 12.37 28.11 6.47
N ASN A 215 12.16 29.35 6.89
CA ASN A 215 12.25 30.49 6.00
C ASN A 215 13.72 30.79 5.70
N LEU A 216 14.11 30.81 4.42
CA LEU A 216 15.51 30.96 4.01
C LEU A 216 16.09 32.36 4.23
N ALA A 217 15.23 33.38 4.37
CA ALA A 217 15.65 34.76 4.63
C ALA A 217 15.86 35.02 6.12
N SER A 218 14.96 34.56 6.99
CA SER A 218 15.05 34.78 8.44
C SER A 218 15.77 33.66 9.21
N GLY A 219 15.85 32.45 8.63
CA GLY A 219 16.33 31.25 9.31
C GLY A 219 15.39 30.69 10.38
N THR A 220 14.18 31.24 10.51
CA THR A 220 13.20 30.79 11.52
C THR A 220 12.41 29.59 11.01
N VAL A 221 12.02 28.69 11.91
CA VAL A 221 11.13 27.57 11.59
C VAL A 221 9.77 28.11 11.17
N HIS A 222 9.34 27.74 9.96
CA HIS A 222 8.04 28.08 9.37
C HIS A 222 7.01 26.98 9.63
N ALA A 223 7.42 25.72 9.48
CA ALA A 223 6.55 24.56 9.60
C ALA A 223 7.35 23.30 9.94
N TYR A 224 6.65 22.20 10.16
CA TYR A 224 7.24 20.86 10.18
C TYR A 224 6.55 19.95 9.18
N GLU A 225 7.31 19.05 8.58
CA GLU A 225 6.77 17.92 7.82
C GLU A 225 6.75 16.66 8.67
N ALA A 226 5.59 16.00 8.71
CA ALA A 226 5.42 14.72 9.38
C ALA A 226 5.84 13.56 8.47
N LEU A 227 6.78 12.76 8.96
CA LEU A 227 7.34 11.63 8.24
C LEU A 227 7.07 10.34 9.04
N GLY A 228 6.28 9.45 8.44
CA GLY A 228 5.94 8.15 9.04
C GLY A 228 7.16 7.25 9.22
N ARG A 229 7.24 6.55 10.35
CA ARG A 229 8.30 5.60 10.71
C ARG A 229 7.72 4.43 11.48
N THR A 230 8.43 3.32 11.56
CA THR A 230 8.12 2.26 12.53
C THR A 230 9.36 1.74 13.24
N GLY A 231 9.19 1.35 14.50
CA GLY A 231 10.15 0.54 15.24
C GLY A 231 9.71 -0.92 15.37
N PHE A 232 8.63 -1.32 14.69
CA PHE A 232 8.04 -2.66 14.84
C PHE A 232 9.01 -3.74 14.33
N PRO A 233 9.36 -4.75 15.14
CA PRO A 233 10.33 -5.76 14.74
C PRO A 233 9.93 -6.51 13.47
N GLY A 234 10.89 -6.69 12.56
CA GLY A 234 10.67 -7.40 11.30
C GLY A 234 10.10 -6.54 10.16
N LEU A 235 9.78 -5.27 10.43
CA LEU A 235 9.36 -4.31 9.40
C LEU A 235 10.48 -3.32 9.04
N PRO A 236 10.50 -2.82 7.80
CA PRO A 236 11.38 -1.72 7.43
C PRO A 236 11.00 -0.46 8.22
N PRO A 237 11.97 0.29 8.76
CA PRO A 237 11.68 1.46 9.60
C PRO A 237 11.23 2.68 8.79
N ASP A 238 11.54 2.70 7.49
CA ASP A 238 11.22 3.80 6.57
C ASP A 238 9.85 3.60 5.91
N PRO A 239 9.16 4.71 5.55
CA PRO A 239 7.82 4.64 4.99
C PRO A 239 7.81 3.98 3.61
N GLY A 240 8.87 4.12 2.81
CA GLY A 240 8.95 3.51 1.48
C GLY A 240 8.91 1.98 1.55
N GLY A 241 9.66 1.39 2.48
CA GLY A 241 9.60 -0.03 2.77
C GLY A 241 8.21 -0.49 3.22
N LEU A 242 7.55 0.28 4.09
CA LEU A 242 6.22 -0.05 4.59
C LEU A 242 5.14 0.06 3.53
N PHE A 243 5.17 1.09 2.69
CA PHE A 243 4.20 1.25 1.60
C PHE A 243 4.37 0.18 0.53
N ARG A 244 5.58 -0.33 0.27
CA ARG A 244 5.76 -1.53 -0.57
C ARG A 244 5.05 -2.74 0.01
N ILE A 245 5.18 -3.00 1.32
CA ILE A 245 4.46 -4.10 1.98
C ILE A 245 2.95 -3.86 1.89
N ALA A 246 2.51 -2.63 2.17
CA ALA A 246 1.10 -2.25 2.12
C ALA A 246 0.49 -2.47 0.72
N GLU A 247 1.23 -2.14 -0.36
CA GLU A 247 0.80 -2.33 -1.75
C GLU A 247 0.59 -3.80 -2.09
N HIS A 248 1.48 -4.70 -1.63
CA HIS A 248 1.30 -6.14 -1.81
C HIS A 248 0.10 -6.69 -1.04
N LEU A 249 -0.33 -6.01 0.04
CA LEU A 249 -1.43 -6.43 0.90
C LEU A 249 -2.75 -5.70 0.63
N GLY A 250 -2.74 -4.65 -0.21
CA GLY A 250 -3.87 -3.74 -0.43
C GLY A 250 -4.28 -2.96 0.82
N LEU A 251 -3.30 -2.51 1.62
CA LEU A 251 -3.48 -1.82 2.91
C LEU A 251 -2.84 -0.41 2.95
N GLU A 252 -2.60 0.20 1.80
CA GLU A 252 -1.91 1.49 1.67
C GLU A 252 -2.73 2.63 2.28
N ILE A 253 -4.05 2.57 2.13
CA ILE A 253 -4.97 3.58 2.68
C ILE A 253 -4.95 3.51 4.21
N GLU A 254 -5.04 2.30 4.77
CA GLU A 254 -5.04 2.05 6.22
C GLU A 254 -3.72 2.52 6.86
N LEU A 255 -2.58 2.22 6.22
CA LEU A 255 -1.27 2.67 6.71
C LEU A 255 -1.17 4.20 6.67
N SER A 256 -1.60 4.82 5.57
CA SER A 256 -1.54 6.28 5.42
C SER A 256 -2.45 6.99 6.41
N GLU A 257 -3.69 6.53 6.59
CA GLU A 257 -4.62 7.08 7.60
C GLU A 257 -4.05 6.96 9.02
N LEU A 258 -3.38 5.85 9.34
CA LEU A 258 -2.73 5.65 10.62
C LEU A 258 -1.59 6.66 10.82
N PHE A 259 -0.74 6.88 9.81
CA PHE A 259 0.30 7.92 9.87
C PHE A 259 -0.29 9.32 10.02
N LEU A 260 -1.31 9.67 9.23
CA LEU A 260 -1.98 10.98 9.29
C LEU A 260 -2.57 11.25 10.68
N SER A 261 -3.30 10.28 11.24
CA SER A 261 -3.87 10.41 12.59
C SER A 261 -2.77 10.60 13.63
N ARG A 262 -1.69 9.80 13.55
CA ARG A 262 -0.59 9.89 14.51
C ARG A 262 0.19 11.20 14.39
N ALA A 263 0.40 11.68 13.17
CA ALA A 263 1.08 12.92 12.87
C ALA A 263 0.33 14.13 13.45
N VAL A 264 -0.98 14.20 13.25
CA VAL A 264 -1.84 15.26 13.79
C VAL A 264 -1.89 15.23 15.32
N ASP A 265 -1.94 14.04 15.93
CA ASP A 265 -1.96 13.94 17.39
C ASP A 265 -0.64 14.37 18.04
N LEU A 266 0.50 13.95 17.48
CA LEU A 266 1.82 14.35 17.99
C LEU A 266 2.16 15.79 17.63
N GLY A 267 1.74 16.26 16.45
CA GLY A 267 1.99 17.60 15.95
C GLY A 267 1.41 18.71 16.82
N LYS A 268 0.35 18.44 17.59
CA LYS A 268 -0.23 19.38 18.58
C LYS A 268 0.79 19.90 19.60
N LYS A 269 1.87 19.16 19.84
CA LYS A 269 2.93 19.53 20.78
C LYS A 269 3.99 20.43 20.16
N LEU A 270 4.03 20.54 18.83
CA LEU A 270 4.97 21.40 18.13
C LEU A 270 4.53 22.85 18.24
N SER A 271 5.48 23.73 18.55
CA SER A 271 5.29 25.18 18.53
C SER A 271 5.53 25.71 17.12
N ALA A 272 4.71 25.27 16.16
CA ALA A 272 4.74 25.75 14.78
C ALA A 272 3.31 26.00 14.29
N ASP A 273 3.17 26.98 13.40
CA ASP A 273 1.87 27.39 12.87
C ASP A 273 1.31 26.37 11.86
N ARG A 274 2.18 25.58 11.24
CA ARG A 274 1.85 24.67 10.13
C ARG A 274 2.45 23.29 10.28
N LEU A 275 1.67 22.31 9.85
CA LEU A 275 2.07 20.90 9.80
C LEU A 275 1.78 20.32 8.41
N PHE A 276 2.83 19.87 7.73
CA PHE A 276 2.74 19.24 6.43
C PHE A 276 2.52 17.72 6.58
N LEU A 277 1.57 17.20 5.82
CA LEU A 277 1.06 15.83 5.91
C LEU A 277 1.03 15.19 4.52
N ASN A 278 1.82 14.13 4.36
CA ASN A 278 1.89 13.35 3.13
C ASN A 278 0.60 12.55 2.87
N LEU A 279 -0.04 12.76 1.72
CA LEU A 279 -1.17 11.96 1.27
C LEU A 279 -0.73 10.91 0.25
N HIS A 280 -1.06 9.64 0.52
CA HIS A 280 -0.73 8.56 -0.39
C HIS A 280 -1.60 8.63 -1.67
N PRO A 281 -1.05 8.36 -2.88
CA PRO A 281 -1.81 8.44 -4.13
C PRO A 281 -3.08 7.59 -4.18
N ALA A 282 -3.11 6.46 -3.46
CA ALA A 282 -4.29 5.59 -3.36
C ALA A 282 -5.48 6.26 -2.64
N GLN A 283 -5.27 7.37 -1.92
CA GLN A 283 -6.31 8.11 -1.20
C GLN A 283 -6.95 9.22 -2.05
N MET A 284 -6.62 9.33 -3.34
CA MET A 284 -7.17 10.38 -4.22
C MET A 284 -8.64 10.17 -4.62
N ASP A 285 -9.32 9.15 -4.05
CA ASP A 285 -10.76 9.01 -4.14
C ASP A 285 -11.45 10.03 -3.21
N LEU A 286 -12.08 11.05 -3.81
CA LEU A 286 -12.69 12.15 -3.08
C LEU A 286 -13.81 11.72 -2.13
N GLU A 287 -14.53 10.62 -2.41
CA GLU A 287 -15.60 10.16 -1.52
C GLU A 287 -15.07 9.76 -0.14
N ARG A 288 -13.81 9.29 -0.08
CA ARG A 288 -13.12 8.93 1.17
C ARG A 288 -12.23 10.06 1.70
N LEU A 289 -11.57 10.78 0.80
CA LEU A 289 -10.62 11.84 1.17
C LEU A 289 -11.30 13.02 1.86
N LEU A 290 -12.44 13.49 1.35
CA LEU A 290 -13.08 14.69 1.90
C LEU A 290 -13.51 14.51 3.37
N PRO A 291 -14.17 13.39 3.76
CA PRO A 291 -14.44 13.10 5.17
C PRO A 291 -13.17 12.99 6.03
N LEU A 292 -12.08 12.43 5.48
CA LEU A 292 -10.81 12.31 6.19
C LEU A 292 -10.22 13.69 6.50
N VAL A 293 -10.10 14.59 5.52
CA VAL A 293 -9.53 15.93 5.76
C VAL A 293 -10.40 16.77 6.70
N GLU A 294 -11.72 16.59 6.67
CA GLU A 294 -12.64 17.22 7.64
C GLU A 294 -12.40 16.75 9.07
N LYS A 295 -12.18 15.43 9.25
CA LYS A 295 -11.82 14.85 10.55
C LYS A 295 -10.47 15.40 11.03
N LEU A 296 -9.47 15.45 10.17
CA LEU A 296 -8.14 15.96 10.51
C LEU A 296 -8.22 17.44 10.92
N ALA A 297 -8.85 18.29 10.11
CA ALA A 297 -9.05 19.72 10.41
C ALA A 297 -9.75 19.94 11.77
N SER A 298 -10.78 19.16 12.05
CA SER A 298 -11.54 19.26 13.32
C SER A 298 -10.70 18.86 14.54
N SER A 299 -9.71 18.00 14.37
CA SER A 299 -8.90 17.47 15.46
C SER A 299 -7.74 18.39 15.88
N GLN A 300 -7.39 19.38 15.05
CA GLN A 300 -6.27 20.30 15.30
C GLN A 300 -6.54 21.72 14.76
N PRO A 301 -7.45 22.49 15.39
CA PRO A 301 -7.82 23.81 14.89
C PRO A 301 -6.74 24.89 15.09
N ALA A 302 -5.72 24.63 15.91
CA ALA A 302 -4.69 25.61 16.27
C ALA A 302 -3.52 25.69 15.27
N GLN A 303 -3.37 24.68 14.39
CA GLN A 303 -2.33 24.65 13.37
C GLN A 303 -2.98 24.50 12.00
N THR A 304 -2.44 25.20 11.01
CA THR A 304 -2.85 25.01 9.62
C THR A 304 -2.23 23.72 9.09
N LEU A 305 -3.09 22.76 8.76
CA LEU A 305 -2.66 21.51 8.14
C LEU A 305 -2.43 21.73 6.63
N VAL A 306 -1.28 21.30 6.14
CA VAL A 306 -0.90 21.36 4.73
C VAL A 306 -0.92 19.94 4.17
N ILE A 307 -1.81 19.66 3.22
CA ILE A 307 -1.87 18.33 2.58
C ILE A 307 -0.90 18.30 1.40
N GLU A 308 0.08 17.41 1.46
CA GLU A 308 1.01 17.18 0.37
C GLU A 308 0.50 16.10 -0.57
N ILE A 309 0.58 16.35 -1.88
CA ILE A 309 0.31 15.35 -2.90
C ILE A 309 1.46 15.30 -3.90
N ASN A 310 1.77 14.09 -4.35
CA ASN A 310 2.76 13.90 -5.41
C ASN A 310 2.30 14.56 -6.73
N GLU A 311 3.23 15.19 -7.48
CA GLU A 311 2.94 15.84 -8.76
C GLU A 311 2.18 14.93 -9.76
N LYS A 312 2.37 13.60 -9.70
CA LYS A 312 1.70 12.65 -10.60
C LYS A 312 0.19 12.60 -10.36
N ALA A 313 -0.28 12.85 -9.13
CA ALA A 313 -1.70 12.85 -8.77
C ALA A 313 -2.47 14.05 -9.36
N VAL A 314 -1.77 15.12 -9.76
CA VAL A 314 -2.35 16.40 -10.20
C VAL A 314 -3.11 16.30 -11.53
N THR A 315 -2.92 15.21 -12.32
CA THR A 315 -3.60 15.00 -13.63
C THR A 315 -5.14 15.07 -13.58
N ARG A 316 -5.76 14.87 -12.41
CA ARG A 316 -7.21 14.82 -12.25
C ARG A 316 -7.75 16.21 -11.90
N ILE A 317 -7.58 17.17 -12.81
CA ILE A 317 -7.87 18.59 -12.56
C ILE A 317 -9.24 18.86 -11.92
N PRO A 318 -10.37 18.26 -12.36
CA PRO A 318 -11.66 18.50 -11.70
C PRO A 318 -11.67 18.05 -10.23
N ALA A 319 -11.05 16.90 -9.93
CA ALA A 319 -10.95 16.38 -8.58
C ALA A 319 -10.03 17.27 -7.71
N MET A 320 -8.93 17.76 -8.30
CA MET A 320 -8.01 18.67 -7.64
C MET A 320 -8.65 20.03 -7.30
N LYS A 321 -9.46 20.59 -8.21
CA LYS A 321 -10.24 21.82 -7.94
C LYS A 321 -11.20 21.62 -6.76
N GLN A 322 -11.90 20.49 -6.74
CA GLN A 322 -12.82 20.16 -5.65
C GLN A 322 -12.10 19.96 -4.31
N LEU A 323 -10.95 19.26 -4.31
CA LEU A 323 -10.12 19.09 -3.12
C LEU A 323 -9.63 20.45 -2.61
N ARG A 324 -9.04 21.27 -3.49
CA ARG A 324 -8.55 22.62 -3.16
C ARG A 324 -9.64 23.50 -2.55
N GLU A 325 -10.83 23.49 -3.13
CA GLU A 325 -11.98 24.24 -2.59
C GLU A 325 -12.37 23.73 -1.20
N ARG A 326 -12.39 22.40 -0.98
CA ARG A 326 -12.74 21.82 0.31
C ARG A 326 -11.70 22.14 1.37
N LEU A 327 -10.41 22.03 1.06
CA LEU A 327 -9.30 22.40 1.96
C LEU A 327 -9.39 23.88 2.37
N GLY A 328 -9.61 24.78 1.40
CA GLY A 328 -9.75 26.21 1.68
C GLY A 328 -10.91 26.54 2.63
N ARG A 329 -12.05 25.84 2.52
CA ARG A 329 -13.18 26.00 3.46
C ARG A 329 -12.87 25.51 4.88
N LEU A 330 -11.89 24.61 5.01
CA LEU A 330 -11.44 24.05 6.30
C LEU A 330 -10.24 24.82 6.88
N GLY A 331 -9.75 25.86 6.22
CA GLY A 331 -8.54 26.57 6.63
C GLY A 331 -7.26 25.74 6.47
N MET A 332 -7.28 24.74 5.59
CA MET A 332 -6.13 23.90 5.24
C MET A 332 -5.49 24.39 3.94
N GLU A 333 -4.20 24.09 3.79
CA GLU A 333 -3.39 24.46 2.62
C GLU A 333 -3.04 23.20 1.80
N LEU A 334 -2.66 23.39 0.55
CA LEU A 334 -2.28 22.32 -0.40
C LEU A 334 -0.82 22.49 -0.84
N ALA A 335 -0.06 21.41 -0.85
CA ALA A 335 1.31 21.38 -1.37
C ALA A 335 1.46 20.34 -2.48
N TYR A 336 2.23 20.67 -3.51
CA TYR A 336 2.66 19.70 -4.52
C TYR A 336 4.10 19.29 -4.25
N ASP A 337 4.31 17.98 -4.19
CA ASP A 337 5.57 17.32 -3.85
C ASP A 337 6.26 16.72 -5.08
N ASP A 338 7.59 16.51 -4.97
CA ASP A 338 8.49 15.98 -6.02
C ASP A 338 8.53 16.81 -7.32
N PHE A 339 8.38 18.14 -7.28
CA PHE A 339 8.34 18.93 -8.52
C PHE A 339 9.67 18.84 -9.27
N GLY A 340 9.58 18.37 -10.53
CA GLY A 340 10.71 18.33 -11.46
C GLY A 340 11.49 17.02 -11.52
N ALA A 341 11.07 15.98 -10.78
CA ALA A 341 11.68 14.66 -10.82
C ALA A 341 11.41 13.85 -12.12
N GLY A 342 10.45 14.24 -12.96
CA GLY A 342 10.13 13.41 -14.13
C GLY A 342 9.28 13.97 -15.27
N ARG A 343 8.58 15.11 -15.12
CA ARG A 343 7.96 15.91 -16.20
C ARG A 343 7.29 17.16 -15.59
N THR A 344 7.78 18.36 -15.90
CA THR A 344 7.18 19.61 -15.42
C THR A 344 5.79 19.84 -16.04
N ARG A 345 4.75 19.98 -15.21
CA ARG A 345 3.35 20.17 -15.66
C ARG A 345 2.81 21.56 -15.35
N LEU A 346 3.45 22.56 -15.93
CA LEU A 346 3.18 23.98 -15.68
C LEU A 346 1.70 24.37 -15.91
N LEU A 347 1.04 23.78 -16.90
CA LEU A 347 -0.38 24.04 -17.16
C LEU A 347 -1.28 23.59 -16.00
N GLU A 348 -0.99 22.43 -15.41
CA GLU A 348 -1.76 21.90 -14.27
C GLU A 348 -1.59 22.80 -13.03
N LEU A 349 -0.36 23.32 -12.83
CA LEU A 349 -0.05 24.28 -11.77
C LEU A 349 -0.83 25.60 -11.94
N MET A 350 -1.03 26.07 -13.16
CA MET A 350 -1.82 27.28 -13.42
C MET A 350 -3.32 27.05 -13.22
N GLU A 351 -3.82 25.85 -13.53
CA GLU A 351 -5.24 25.52 -13.38
C GLU A 351 -5.66 25.26 -11.94
N VAL A 352 -4.78 24.63 -11.16
CA VAL A 352 -4.96 24.37 -9.73
C VAL A 352 -3.67 24.74 -9.02
N PRO A 353 -3.45 26.04 -8.74
CA PRO A 353 -2.27 26.45 -7.99
C PRO A 353 -2.34 25.86 -6.57
N PRO A 354 -1.26 25.24 -6.06
CA PRO A 354 -1.13 24.88 -4.64
C PRO A 354 -0.74 26.13 -3.83
N ASP A 355 -0.74 26.01 -2.51
CA ASP A 355 -0.14 27.02 -1.63
C ASP A 355 1.37 26.88 -1.59
N TYR A 356 1.88 25.64 -1.69
CA TYR A 356 3.31 25.32 -1.72
C TYR A 356 3.68 24.46 -2.92
N LEU A 357 4.87 24.71 -3.46
CA LEU A 357 5.51 23.87 -4.47
C LEU A 357 6.88 23.44 -3.96
N LYS A 358 7.02 22.15 -3.67
CA LYS A 358 8.25 21.53 -3.16
C LYS A 358 9.08 21.05 -4.34
N PHE A 359 10.31 21.54 -4.44
CA PHE A 359 11.28 21.18 -5.48
C PHE A 359 12.12 20.02 -4.97
N ASP A 360 12.05 18.91 -5.70
CA ASP A 360 12.69 17.65 -5.35
C ASP A 360 14.20 17.82 -5.12
N MET A 361 14.71 17.06 -4.14
CA MET A 361 16.12 17.04 -3.77
C MET A 361 17.08 16.83 -4.95
N ALA A 362 16.70 16.10 -6.00
CA ALA A 362 17.51 15.90 -7.20
C ALA A 362 17.77 17.20 -8.00
N LEU A 363 16.98 18.24 -7.79
CA LEU A 363 17.22 19.58 -8.35
C LEU A 363 18.10 20.46 -7.46
N ILE A 364 18.17 20.14 -6.17
CA ILE A 364 18.80 20.98 -5.14
C ILE A 364 20.18 20.46 -4.76
N GLN A 365 20.36 19.14 -4.72
CA GLN A 365 21.65 18.51 -4.46
C GLN A 365 22.69 18.96 -5.48
N ASP A 366 23.84 19.38 -4.98
CA ASP A 366 24.96 19.88 -5.78
C ASP A 366 24.57 21.08 -6.69
N ILE A 367 23.49 21.83 -6.36
CA ILE A 367 23.02 22.94 -7.20
C ILE A 367 24.11 24.00 -7.42
N HIS A 368 25.01 24.20 -6.46
CA HIS A 368 26.14 25.12 -6.55
C HIS A 368 27.21 24.72 -7.59
N HIS A 369 27.21 23.46 -8.04
CA HIS A 369 28.07 22.96 -9.12
C HIS A 369 27.37 22.93 -10.48
N GLN A 370 26.07 23.19 -10.52
CA GLN A 370 25.31 23.21 -11.77
C GLN A 370 25.71 24.41 -12.65
N PRO A 371 25.62 24.28 -13.98
CA PRO A 371 25.95 25.36 -14.88
C PRO A 371 24.94 26.52 -14.76
N GLU A 372 25.38 27.72 -15.09
CA GLU A 372 24.57 28.96 -15.06
C GLU A 372 23.20 28.82 -15.76
N GLN A 373 23.11 28.06 -16.86
CA GLN A 373 21.83 27.85 -17.56
C GLN A 373 20.81 27.08 -16.70
N PHE A 374 21.28 26.19 -15.83
CA PHE A 374 20.43 25.49 -14.86
C PHE A 374 19.89 26.47 -13.83
N HIS A 375 20.75 27.33 -13.26
CA HIS A 375 20.35 28.38 -12.31
C HIS A 375 19.32 29.33 -12.92
N GLN A 376 19.52 29.79 -14.15
CA GLN A 376 18.56 30.65 -14.86
C GLN A 376 17.20 29.97 -15.06
N THR A 377 17.21 28.67 -15.36
CA THR A 377 15.97 27.89 -15.51
C THR A 377 15.25 27.77 -14.17
N MET A 378 15.97 27.47 -13.09
CA MET A 378 15.42 27.38 -11.74
C MET A 378 14.86 28.72 -11.27
N GLU A 379 15.59 29.82 -11.48
CA GLU A 379 15.13 31.17 -11.15
C GLU A 379 13.83 31.52 -11.89
N LEU A 380 13.72 31.16 -13.18
CA LEU A 380 12.49 31.37 -13.94
C LEU A 380 11.31 30.60 -13.34
N LEU A 381 11.52 29.34 -12.94
CA LEU A 381 10.48 28.51 -12.32
C LEU A 381 10.04 29.06 -10.97
N VAL A 382 11.01 29.48 -10.14
CA VAL A 382 10.74 30.08 -8.83
C VAL A 382 9.96 31.39 -8.98
N ARG A 383 10.38 32.27 -9.89
CA ARG A 383 9.67 33.52 -10.18
C ARG A 383 8.26 33.28 -10.73
N MET A 384 8.08 32.25 -11.56
CA MET A 384 6.76 31.88 -12.05
C MET A 384 5.84 31.43 -10.91
N ALA A 385 6.32 30.59 -9.99
CA ALA A 385 5.57 30.17 -8.81
C ALA A 385 5.20 31.38 -7.92
N ALA A 386 6.13 32.31 -7.70
CA ALA A 386 5.88 33.54 -6.96
C ALA A 386 4.79 34.42 -7.63
N ASN A 387 4.80 34.54 -8.96
CA ASN A 387 3.75 35.27 -9.71
C ASN A 387 2.35 34.62 -9.57
N LEU A 388 2.31 33.30 -9.36
CA LEU A 388 1.09 32.56 -9.05
C LEU A 388 0.72 32.59 -7.56
N LYS A 389 1.50 33.31 -6.73
CA LYS A 389 1.38 33.37 -5.26
C LYS A 389 1.57 32.02 -4.58
N ILE A 390 2.46 31.21 -5.13
CA ILE A 390 2.82 29.89 -4.60
C ILE A 390 4.15 30.04 -3.84
N HIS A 391 4.19 29.56 -2.60
CA HIS A 391 5.41 29.50 -1.80
C HIS A 391 6.32 28.37 -2.32
N THR A 392 7.57 28.69 -2.63
CA THR A 392 8.53 27.70 -3.12
C THR A 392 9.36 27.13 -1.98
N LEU A 393 9.53 25.81 -1.99
CA LEU A 393 10.29 25.08 -0.98
C LEU A 393 11.37 24.26 -1.67
N ALA A 394 12.64 24.48 -1.31
CA ALA A 394 13.77 23.67 -1.77
C ALA A 394 14.05 22.54 -0.78
N GLU A 395 14.01 21.29 -1.26
CA GLU A 395 14.22 20.10 -0.43
C GLU A 395 15.64 19.57 -0.50
N GLY A 396 16.07 18.92 0.59
CA GLY A 396 17.36 18.25 0.64
C GLY A 396 18.58 19.18 0.64
N ILE A 397 18.44 20.38 1.21
CA ILE A 397 19.59 21.28 1.42
C ILE A 397 20.50 20.70 2.51
N GLU A 398 21.73 20.34 2.14
CA GLU A 398 22.70 19.72 3.05
C GLU A 398 23.87 20.66 3.38
N THR A 399 24.17 21.62 2.51
CA THR A 399 25.35 22.51 2.62
C THR A 399 24.97 24.00 2.61
N GLY A 400 25.86 24.85 3.15
CA GLY A 400 25.66 26.30 3.15
C GLY A 400 25.68 26.88 1.73
N GLU A 401 26.49 26.30 0.85
CA GLU A 401 26.61 26.68 -0.54
C GLU A 401 25.31 26.43 -1.32
N GLU A 402 24.66 25.28 -1.11
CA GLU A 402 23.32 25.01 -1.67
C GLU A 402 22.28 26.01 -1.14
N ALA A 403 22.30 26.28 0.17
CA ALA A 403 21.39 27.25 0.78
C ALA A 403 21.55 28.67 0.20
N ASP A 404 22.79 29.10 -0.03
CA ASP A 404 23.10 30.40 -0.60
C ASP A 404 22.62 30.53 -2.04
N ILE A 405 22.81 29.48 -2.86
CA ILE A 405 22.27 29.44 -4.21
C ILE A 405 20.74 29.44 -4.18
N CYS A 406 20.09 28.60 -3.39
CA CYS A 406 18.62 28.58 -3.27
C CYS A 406 18.07 29.95 -2.87
N ARG A 407 18.70 30.64 -1.90
CA ARG A 407 18.31 32.00 -1.50
C ARG A 407 18.50 32.99 -2.65
N GLY A 408 19.62 32.91 -3.38
CA GLY A 408 19.90 33.76 -4.54
C GLY A 408 18.91 33.58 -5.69
N LEU A 409 18.43 32.35 -5.90
CA LEU A 409 17.39 32.02 -6.89
C LEU A 409 15.98 32.48 -6.48
N GLY A 410 15.81 32.90 -5.23
CA GLY A 410 14.54 33.42 -4.69
C GLY A 410 13.63 32.37 -4.05
N PHE A 411 14.16 31.20 -3.66
CA PHE A 411 13.38 30.26 -2.85
C PHE A 411 13.01 30.90 -1.51
N GLU A 412 11.77 30.73 -1.10
CA GLU A 412 11.28 31.29 0.17
C GLU A 412 11.56 30.35 1.35
N LEU A 413 11.30 29.06 1.13
CA LEU A 413 11.42 28.02 2.15
C LEU A 413 12.50 27.01 1.78
N GLY A 414 13.08 26.41 2.80
CA GLY A 414 14.07 25.35 2.66
C GLY A 414 13.87 24.26 3.70
N GLN A 415 14.21 23.04 3.30
CA GLN A 415 14.20 21.87 4.17
C GLN A 415 15.41 21.01 3.84
N GLY A 416 16.05 20.46 4.86
CA GLY A 416 17.20 19.58 4.68
C GLY A 416 18.05 19.46 5.94
N PHE A 417 19.07 18.62 5.89
CA PHE A 417 19.89 18.32 7.08
C PHE A 417 20.71 19.50 7.58
N LEU A 418 20.94 20.52 6.75
CA LEU A 418 21.55 21.78 7.18
C LEU A 418 20.72 22.46 8.27
N TYR A 419 19.39 22.43 8.15
CA TYR A 419 18.46 23.14 9.04
C TYR A 419 17.93 22.28 10.18
N GLY A 420 17.83 20.97 9.94
CA GLY A 420 17.46 20.03 10.97
C GLY A 420 17.17 18.65 10.41
N ARG A 421 17.68 17.62 11.10
CA ARG A 421 17.28 16.25 10.85
C ARG A 421 15.86 16.00 11.38
N PRO A 422 15.14 14.99 10.87
CA PRO A 422 13.86 14.60 11.45
C PRO A 422 14.00 14.27 12.94
N ILE A 423 13.16 14.89 13.77
CA ILE A 423 13.17 14.75 15.23
C ILE A 423 11.95 13.97 15.71
N GLU A 424 12.13 13.15 16.74
CA GLU A 424 11.02 12.53 17.46
C GLU A 424 10.41 13.53 18.44
N VAL A 425 9.08 13.57 18.48
CA VAL A 425 8.33 14.24 19.54
C VAL A 425 7.76 13.16 20.44
N GLN A 426 8.24 13.08 21.67
CA GLN A 426 7.76 12.06 22.61
C GLN A 426 6.29 12.28 22.96
N ALA A 427 5.55 11.17 23.04
CA ALA A 427 4.12 11.11 23.31
C ALA A 427 3.75 11.49 24.74
#